data_AF-E9HD77-F1
#
_entry.id   AF-E9HD77-F1
#
_cell.length_a   1.000
_cell.length_b   1.000
_cell.length_c   1.000
_cell.angle_alpha   90.00
_cell.angle_beta   90.00
_cell.angle_gamma   90.00
#
_symmetry.space_group_name_H-M   'P 1'
#
loop_
_entity.id
_entity.type
_entity.pdbx_description
1 polymer ?
#
loop_
_entity_poly.entity_id
_entity_poly.type
_entity_poly.pdbx_seq_one_letter_code
_entity_poly.pdbx_strand_id
1 'polypeptide(L)'
;DEQKRQDFVVCLEQLLASRLEHHWYPEHPSRGQAYRCIRLNPSSGREALIETAVIVAGLTYADIQLPLELTVWIDPDSVAYR
;
A
#
# COMPACT_ATOMS: atom_id res chain seq x y z
N ASP A 1 2.92 -19.63 3.80
CA ASP A 1 3.57 -19.62 5.10
C ASP A 1 2.99 -18.46 5.89
N GLU A 2 2.43 -18.73 7.06
CA GLU A 2 1.74 -17.73 7.89
C GLU A 2 2.72 -16.67 8.39
N GLN A 3 3.95 -17.06 8.74
CA GLN A 3 4.96 -16.13 9.21
C GLN A 3 5.30 -15.09 8.15
N LYS A 4 5.51 -15.54 6.90
CA LYS A 4 5.79 -14.63 5.79
C LYS A 4 4.64 -13.67 5.51
N ARG A 5 3.39 -14.12 5.66
CA ARG A 5 2.22 -13.22 5.52
C ARG A 5 2.24 -12.16 6.61
N GLN A 6 2.55 -12.54 7.84
CA GLN A 6 2.67 -11.59 8.95
C GLN A 6 3.81 -10.59 8.73
N ASP A 7 4.99 -11.05 8.28
CA ASP A 7 6.13 -10.19 7.99
C ASP A 7 5.81 -9.18 6.88
N PHE A 8 5.06 -9.62 5.85
CA PHE A 8 4.57 -8.74 4.78
C PHE A 8 3.64 -7.64 5.33
N VAL A 9 2.67 -8.01 6.18
CA VAL A 9 1.72 -7.05 6.78
C VAL A 9 2.48 -6.02 7.61
N VAL A 10 3.34 -6.47 8.53
CA VAL A 10 4.12 -5.57 9.41
C VAL A 10 5.01 -4.63 8.60
N CYS A 11 5.69 -5.14 7.57
CA CYS A 11 6.55 -4.32 6.72
C CYS A 11 5.72 -3.28 5.94
N LEU A 12 4.61 -3.69 5.34
CA LEU A 12 3.75 -2.79 4.57
C LEU A 12 3.14 -1.69 5.46
N GLU A 13 2.71 -2.04 6.68
CA GLU A 13 2.19 -1.06 7.66
C GLU A 13 3.25 -0.01 8.02
N GLN A 14 4.48 -0.41 8.29
CA GLN A 14 5.58 0.52 8.61
C GLN A 14 5.91 1.44 7.43
N LEU A 15 5.98 0.87 6.22
CA LEU A 15 6.23 1.61 4.99
C LEU A 15 5.12 2.63 4.71
N LEU A 16 3.87 2.25 4.92
CA LEU A 16 2.73 3.16 4.80
C LEU A 16 2.78 4.25 5.87
N ALA A 17 2.97 3.91 7.14
CA ALA A 17 3.06 4.89 8.22
C ALA A 17 4.13 5.96 7.92
N SER A 18 5.32 5.52 7.49
CA SER A 18 6.42 6.42 7.11
C SER A 18 6.06 7.30 5.90
N ARG A 19 5.44 6.74 4.85
CA ARG A 19 4.98 7.53 3.68
C ARG A 19 3.95 8.58 4.08
N LEU A 20 3.01 8.21 4.95
CA LEU A 20 1.84 9.01 5.28
C LEU A 20 2.11 10.10 6.32
N GLU A 21 3.18 9.99 7.12
CA GLU A 21 3.48 10.84 8.29
C GLU A 21 3.36 12.36 8.05
N HIS A 22 3.80 12.85 6.89
CA HIS A 22 3.76 14.28 6.55
C HIS A 22 2.69 14.65 5.52
N HIS A 23 1.87 13.68 5.13
CA HIS A 23 0.80 13.81 4.14
C HIS A 23 -0.55 13.39 4.71
N TRP A 24 -0.76 13.55 6.02
CA TRP A 24 -2.00 13.25 6.72
C TRP A 24 -2.63 14.54 7.26
N TYR A 25 -3.82 14.91 6.77
CA TYR A 25 -4.46 16.19 7.10
C TYR A 25 -5.93 15.96 7.52
N PRO A 26 -6.22 15.67 8.81
CA PRO A 26 -7.57 15.36 9.27
C PRO A 26 -8.60 16.46 8.98
N GLU A 27 -8.21 17.74 9.04
CA GLU A 27 -9.08 18.89 8.78
C GLU A 27 -9.42 19.05 7.29
N HIS A 28 -8.59 18.46 6.40
CA HIS A 28 -8.76 18.49 4.96
C HIS A 28 -8.46 17.12 4.34
N PRO A 29 -9.34 16.11 4.51
CA PRO A 29 -9.04 14.73 4.12
C PRO A 29 -8.66 14.56 2.65
N SER A 30 -9.20 15.36 1.72
CA SER A 30 -8.84 15.29 0.29
C SER A 30 -7.44 15.83 -0.04
N ARG A 31 -6.84 16.65 0.84
CA ARG A 31 -5.49 17.17 0.65
C ARG A 31 -4.51 16.01 0.68
N GLY A 32 -3.73 15.84 -0.39
CA GLY A 32 -2.74 14.76 -0.49
C GLY A 32 -3.31 13.38 -0.85
N GLN A 33 -4.61 13.24 -1.15
CA GLN A 33 -5.21 11.93 -1.46
C GLN A 33 -4.48 11.17 -2.59
N ALA A 34 -4.03 11.89 -3.63
CA ALA A 34 -3.35 11.27 -4.77
C ALA A 34 -1.97 10.73 -4.38
N TYR A 35 -1.32 11.34 -3.39
CA TYR A 35 -0.04 10.89 -2.85
C TYR A 35 -0.20 9.64 -1.97
N ARG A 36 -1.28 9.60 -1.17
CA ARG A 36 -1.62 8.46 -0.30
C ARG A 36 -2.25 7.27 -1.06
N CYS A 37 -2.75 7.52 -2.26
CA CYS A 37 -3.32 6.50 -3.13
C CYS A 37 -2.29 5.41 -3.45
N ILE A 38 -2.69 4.15 -3.27
CA ILE A 38 -1.96 2.98 -3.74
C ILE A 38 -2.62 2.54 -5.05
N ARG A 39 -1.85 2.42 -6.13
CA ARG A 39 -2.41 2.07 -7.43
C ARG A 39 -1.62 0.95 -8.10
N LEU A 40 -2.31 -0.17 -8.29
CA LEU A 40 -1.87 -1.28 -9.13
C LEU A 40 -2.52 -1.13 -10.50
N ASN A 41 -1.72 -1.05 -11.54
CA ASN A 41 -2.21 -1.17 -12.91
C ASN A 41 -1.12 -1.77 -13.80
N PRO A 42 -1.48 -2.47 -14.89
CA PRO A 42 -0.50 -3.13 -15.78
C PRO A 42 0.45 -2.18 -16.50
N SER A 43 0.01 -0.94 -16.72
CA SER A 43 0.77 0.06 -17.49
C SER A 43 1.81 0.82 -16.67
N SER A 44 1.68 0.76 -15.34
CA SER A 44 2.61 1.33 -14.37
C SER A 44 3.45 0.19 -13.82
N GLY A 45 4.69 0.49 -13.43
CA GLY A 45 5.50 -0.49 -12.73
C GLY A 45 4.83 -0.99 -11.45
N ARG A 46 5.43 -1.97 -10.79
CA ARG A 46 4.95 -2.45 -9.49
C ARG A 46 4.94 -1.30 -8.48
N GLU A 47 3.95 -1.31 -7.58
CA GLU A 47 3.93 -0.34 -6.48
C GLU A 47 5.12 -0.61 -5.56
N ALA A 48 5.99 0.39 -5.40
CA ALA A 48 7.27 0.24 -4.72
C ALA A 48 7.13 -0.24 -3.26
N LEU A 49 6.11 0.22 -2.54
CA LEU A 49 5.86 -0.22 -1.16
C LEU A 49 5.51 -1.71 -1.09
N ILE A 50 4.65 -2.17 -2.01
CA ILE A 50 4.24 -3.58 -2.08
C ILE A 50 5.42 -4.45 -2.49
N GLU A 51 6.19 -4.02 -3.50
CA GLU A 51 7.40 -4.74 -3.92
C GLU A 51 8.42 -4.87 -2.78
N THR A 52 8.63 -3.79 -2.02
CA THR A 52 9.53 -3.81 -0.85
C THR A 52 9.04 -4.78 0.22
N ALA A 53 7.75 -4.70 0.60
CA ALA A 53 7.18 -5.58 1.61
C ALA A 53 7.23 -7.06 1.20
N VAL A 54 6.97 -7.36 -0.07
CA VAL A 54 7.10 -8.72 -0.64
C VAL A 54 8.51 -9.26 -0.50
N ILE A 55 9.52 -8.46 -0.89
CA ILE A 55 10.94 -8.86 -0.84
C ILE A 55 11.37 -9.11 0.61
N VAL A 56 11.03 -8.20 1.53
CA VAL A 56 11.40 -8.30 2.96
C VAL A 56 10.78 -9.55 3.59
N ALA A 57 9.54 -9.88 3.24
CA ALA A 57 8.84 -11.08 3.73
C ALA A 57 9.34 -12.39 3.10
N GLY A 58 10.28 -12.34 2.15
CA GLY A 58 10.71 -13.53 1.40
C GLY A 58 9.58 -14.14 0.56
N LEU A 59 8.70 -13.30 0.06
CA LEU A 59 7.61 -13.63 -0.86
C LEU A 59 7.97 -13.16 -2.29
N THR A 60 7.16 -13.58 -3.25
CA THR A 60 7.12 -13.03 -4.60
C THR A 60 5.82 -12.25 -4.82
N TYR A 61 5.78 -11.41 -5.85
CA TYR A 61 4.58 -10.66 -6.19
C TYR A 61 3.41 -11.57 -6.58
N ALA A 62 3.70 -12.78 -7.09
CA ALA A 62 2.69 -13.77 -7.41
C ALA A 62 2.07 -14.41 -6.14
N ASP A 63 2.83 -14.52 -5.04
CA ASP A 63 2.36 -15.16 -3.80
C ASP A 63 1.23 -14.37 -3.12
N ILE A 64 1.21 -13.05 -3.30
CA ILE A 64 0.21 -12.15 -2.70
C ILE A 64 -1.09 -12.03 -3.51
N GLN A 65 -1.11 -12.54 -4.75
CA GLN A 65 -2.32 -12.67 -5.60
C GLN A 65 -3.20 -11.41 -5.66
N LEU A 66 -2.60 -10.23 -5.74
CA LEU A 66 -3.35 -8.98 -5.86
C LEU A 66 -4.07 -8.87 -7.21
N PRO A 67 -5.20 -8.17 -7.28
CA PRO A 67 -5.88 -7.88 -8.54
C PRO A 67 -4.94 -7.17 -9.53
N LEU A 68 -5.17 -7.42 -10.83
CA LEU A 68 -4.40 -6.79 -11.90
C LEU A 68 -4.53 -5.26 -11.92
N GLU A 69 -5.75 -4.79 -11.63
CA GLU A 69 -6.05 -3.39 -11.39
C GLU A 69 -6.70 -3.26 -10.01
N LEU A 70 -6.09 -2.43 -9.17
CA LEU A 70 -6.59 -2.11 -7.84
C LEU A 70 -6.18 -0.67 -7.54
N THR A 71 -7.11 0.14 -7.08
CA THR A 71 -6.80 1.46 -6.53
C THR A 71 -7.33 1.53 -5.12
N VAL A 72 -6.48 1.90 -4.15
CA VAL A 72 -6.86 2.09 -2.74
C VAL A 72 -6.56 3.53 -2.35
N TRP A 73 -7.57 4.21 -1.81
CA TRP A 73 -7.43 5.51 -1.18
C TRP A 73 -7.45 5.34 0.33
N ILE A 74 -6.40 5.86 0.97
CA ILE A 74 -6.22 5.81 2.42
C ILE A 74 -6.24 7.26 2.88
N ASP A 75 -7.40 7.72 3.35
CA ASP A 75 -7.64 9.11 3.73
C ASP A 75 -8.05 9.18 5.21
N PRO A 76 -7.90 10.35 5.87
CA PRO A 76 -8.47 10.55 7.19
C PRO A 76 -9.95 10.15 7.22
N ASP A 77 -10.32 9.34 8.21
CA ASP A 77 -11.66 8.82 8.47
C ASP A 77 -12.27 7.90 7.40
N SER A 78 -11.55 7.58 6.32
CA SER A 78 -12.08 6.74 5.23
C SER A 78 -11.01 5.96 4.48
N VAL A 79 -11.29 4.68 4.25
CA VAL A 79 -10.54 3.84 3.32
C VAL A 79 -11.51 3.35 2.25
N ALA A 80 -11.18 3.56 0.98
CA ALA A 80 -11.99 3.14 -0.16
C ALA A 80 -11.13 2.45 -1.22
N TYR A 81 -11.74 1.60 -2.04
CA TYR A 81 -11.04 0.93 -3.13
C TYR A 81 -11.92 0.77 -4.37
N ARG A 82 -11.26 0.56 -5.52
CA ARG A 82 -11.88 0.20 -6.79
C ARG A 82 -11.03 -0.84 -7.51
#